data_AF-X1QVI3-F1
#
_entry.id   AF-X1QVI3-F1
#
_cell.length_a   1.000
_cell.length_b   1.000
_cell.length_c   1.000
_cell.angle_alpha   90.00
_cell.angle_beta   90.00
_cell.angle_gamma   90.00
#
_symmetry.space_group_name_H-M   'P 1'
#
loop_
_entity.id
_entity.type
_entity.pdbx_description
1 polymer ?
#
loop_
_entity_poly.entity_id
_entity_poly.type
_entity_poly.pdbx_seq_one_letter_code
_entity_poly.pdbx_strand_id
1 'polypeptide(L)' 'MAEKEKQLKVGDRVSDSYGRKGTVVNLGRYGAVVVKWDGGRQEMAESSALEKEGTP' A
#
# COMPACT_ATOMS: atom_id res chain seq x y z
N MET A 1 -4.66 -0.23 22.96
CA MET A 1 -4.12 0.73 21.97
C MET A 1 -4.70 0.29 20.65
N ALA A 2 -5.58 1.10 20.06
CA ALA A 2 -6.27 0.71 18.83
C ALA A 2 -5.20 0.57 17.74
N GLU A 3 -4.91 -0.68 17.37
CA GLU A 3 -4.22 -1.02 16.13
C GLU A 3 -5.08 -0.38 15.04
N LYS A 4 -4.69 0.82 14.63
CA LYS A 4 -5.38 1.57 13.60
C LYS A 4 -5.08 0.77 12.34
N GLU A 5 -5.92 -0.23 12.06
CA GLU A 5 -5.91 -0.96 10.80
C GLU A 5 -5.83 0.10 9.72
N LYS A 6 -4.62 0.27 9.16
CA LYS A 6 -4.31 1.32 8.21
C LYS A 6 -5.03 0.88 6.94
N GLN A 7 -6.33 1.16 6.85
CA GLN A 7 -7.14 0.77 5.71
C GLN A 7 -6.64 1.55 4.50
N LEU A 8 -5.73 0.91 3.78
CA LEU A 8 -5.31 1.34 2.46
C LEU A 8 -6.52 1.29 1.54
N LYS A 9 -6.64 2.30 0.68
CA LYS A 9 -7.70 2.38 -0.31
C LYS A 9 -7.11 2.33 -1.71
N VAL A 10 -7.88 1.87 -2.69
CA VAL A 10 -7.48 2.03 -4.09
C VAL A 10 -7.29 3.52 -4.38
N GLY A 11 -6.17 3.87 -5.00
CA GLY A 11 -5.73 5.24 -5.24
C GLY A 11 -4.79 5.79 -4.16
N ASP A 12 -4.62 5.12 -3.02
CA ASP A 12 -3.63 5.55 -2.03
C ASP A 12 -2.21 5.40 -2.55
N ARG A 13 -1.40 6.42 -2.28
CA ARG A 13 0.04 6.35 -2.51
C ARG A 13 0.69 5.70 -1.29
N VAL A 14 1.48 4.68 -1.55
CA VAL A 14 2.12 3.86 -0.54
C VAL A 14 3.60 3.75 -0.84
N SER A 15 4.37 3.61 0.22
CA SER A 15 5.78 3.33 0.18
C SER A 15 6.07 2.04 0.94
N ASP A 16 6.93 1.21 0.37
CA ASP A 16 7.45 0.03 1.04
C ASP A 16 8.67 0.39 1.92
N SER A 17 9.06 -0.49 2.83
CA SER A 17 10.26 -0.33 3.67
C SER A 17 11.56 -0.15 2.87
N TYR A 18 11.61 -0.63 1.62
CA TYR A 18 12.73 -0.39 0.70
C TYR A 18 12.72 1.02 0.06
N GLY A 19 11.78 1.91 0.43
CA GLY A 19 11.64 3.25 -0.15
C GLY A 19 11.02 3.26 -1.55
N ARG A 20 10.55 2.10 -2.05
CA ARG A 20 9.82 2.00 -3.32
C ARG A 20 8.45 2.62 -3.14
N LYS A 21 8.04 3.49 -4.07
CA LYS A 21 6.75 4.17 -4.06
C LYS A 21 5.83 3.59 -5.12
N GLY A 22 4.57 3.45 -4.77
CA GLY A 22 3.55 2.92 -5.65
C GLY A 22 2.16 3.41 -5.28
N THR A 23 1.19 3.01 -6.08
CA THR A 23 -0.22 3.34 -5.87
C THR A 23 -1.00 2.06 -5.73
N VAL A 24 -1.83 1.98 -4.71
CA VAL A 24 -2.74 0.84 -4.53
C VAL A 24 -3.75 0.86 -5.66
N VAL A 25 -3.77 -0.19 -6.48
CA VAL A 25 -4.70 -0.34 -7.61
C VAL A 25 -5.81 -1.34 -7.31
N ASN A 26 -5.62 -2.22 -6.31
CA ASN A 26 -6.63 -3.17 -5.90
C ASN A 26 -6.48 -3.54 -4.41
N LEU A 27 -7.57 -3.93 -3.77
CA LEU A 27 -7.59 -4.46 -2.42
C LEU A 27 -8.04 -5.93 -2.48
N GLY A 28 -7.17 -6.83 -2.07
CA GLY A 28 -7.48 -8.24 -1.89
C GLY A 28 -8.26 -8.49 -0.59
N ARG A 29 -8.68 -9.75 -0.40
CA ARG A 29 -9.19 -10.22 0.89
C ARG A 29 -8.03 -10.42 1.87
N TYR A 30 -8.32 -10.32 3.17
CA TYR A 30 -7.36 -10.56 4.26
C TYR A 30 -6.15 -9.60 4.31
N GLY A 31 -6.30 -8.34 3.91
CA GLY A 31 -5.22 -7.34 4.06
C GLY A 31 -4.14 -7.40 2.97
N ALA A 32 -4.27 -8.28 1.99
CA ALA A 32 -3.46 -8.19 0.78
C ALA A 32 -3.93 -7.01 -0.08
N VAL A 33 -3.01 -6.25 -0.66
CA VAL A 33 -3.32 -5.15 -1.60
C VAL A 33 -2.43 -5.26 -2.83
N VAL A 34 -2.93 -4.87 -3.99
CA VAL A 34 -2.15 -4.80 -5.22
C VAL A 34 -1.66 -3.38 -5.38
N VAL A 35 -0.34 -3.22 -5.44
CA VAL A 35 0.31 -1.93 -5.64
C VAL A 35 0.93 -1.90 -7.03
N LYS A 36 0.64 -0.84 -7.77
CA LYS A 36 1.36 -0.48 -8.98
C LYS A 36 2.53 0.42 -8.59
N TRP A 37 3.73 -0.12 -8.65
CA TRP A 37 4.96 0.62 -8.39
C TRP A 37 5.24 1.61 -9.51
N ASP A 38 5.94 2.70 -9.19
CA ASP A 38 6.29 3.76 -10.16
C ASP A 38 7.10 3.21 -11.35
N GLY A 39 7.86 2.13 -11.12
CA GLY A 39 8.55 1.37 -12.17
C GLY A 39 7.64 0.56 -13.11
N GLY A 40 6.32 0.74 -13.04
CA GLY A 40 5.33 0.12 -13.93
C GLY A 40 4.90 -1.31 -13.56
N ARG A 41 5.61 -1.95 -12.64
CA ARG A 41 5.31 -3.32 -12.17
C ARG A 41 4.19 -3.31 -11.14
N GLN A 42 3.25 -4.24 -11.26
CA GLN A 42 2.18 -4.48 -10.28
C GLN A 42 2.51 -5.71 -9.47
N GLU A 43 2.44 -5.60 -8.14
CA GLU A 43 2.73 -6.70 -7.22
C GLU A 43 1.72 -6.69 -6.06
N MET A 44 1.38 -7.87 -5.54
CA MET A 44 0.65 -7.99 -4.28
C MET A 44 1.62 -7.75 -3.13
N ALA A 45 1.21 -6.91 -2.19
CA ALA A 45 1.91 -6.63 -0.95
C ALA A 45 0.91 -6.64 0.21
N GLU A 46 1.37 -6.99 1.40
CA GLU A 46 0.54 -6.89 2.60
C GLU A 46 0.36 -5.43 2.99
N SER A 47 -0.86 -5.03 3.35
CA SER A 47 -1.14 -3.67 3.79
C SER A 47 -0.30 -3.27 5.00
N SER A 48 0.07 -4.24 5.84
CA SER A 48 0.93 -4.04 7.01
C SER A 48 2.38 -3.76 6.67
N ALA A 49 2.85 -4.18 5.49
CA ALA A 49 4.21 -3.90 5.00
C ALA A 49 4.31 -2.53 4.31
N LEU A 50 3.16 -1.87 4.09
CA LEU A 50 3.05 -0.64 3.32
C LEU A 50 2.72 0.55 4.19
N GLU A 51 3.55 1.57 4.08
CA GLU A 51 3.30 2.85 4.71
C GLU A 51 2.56 3.75 3.72
N LYS A 52 1.30 4.08 4.04
CA LYS A 52 0.57 5.16 3.35
C LYS A 52 1.40 6.46 3.45
N GLU A 53 1.75 7.02 2.29
CA GLU A 53 2.40 8.33 2.25
C GLU A 53 1.38 9.36 2.71
N GLY A 54 1.52 9.81 3.96
CA GLY A 54 0.79 10.97 4.46
C GLY A 54 1.27 12.18 3.69
N THR A 55 0.37 12.83 2.96
CA THR A 55 0.62 14.19 2.49
C THR A 55 0.91 15.05 3.72
N PRO A 56 2.01 15.84 3.74
CA PRO A 56 2.29 16.75 4.85
C PRO A 56 1.17 17.77 5.08
#